data_AF-A0A2D7II50-F1
#
_entry.id   AF-A0A2D7II50-F1
#
_cell.length_a   1.000
_cell.length_b   1.000
_cell.length_c   1.000
_cell.angle_alpha   90.00
_cell.angle_beta   90.00
_cell.angle_gamma   90.00
#
_symmetry.space_group_name_H-M   'P 1'
#
loop_
_entity.id
_entity.type
_entity.pdbx_description
1 polymer ?
#
loop_
_entity_poly.entity_id
_entity_poly.type
_entity_poly.pdbx_seq_one_letter_code
_entity_poly.pdbx_strand_id
1 'polypeptide(L)'
;MKIIIIFTFLFFLPQHLNAGSFSEVFGSEGSSGIENPKSRSLSYSLQYLGFTGAIGYTIKQLHDTGFFTPFGFEPDYRKKLSPLAYDKSKIFNTENSILKMNKSSVEKINDIIDFRGSILKNGIDSNIAQNQSEFYLNDSIYRKNSRDFLINRYFKDE
;
A
#
# COMPACT_ATOMS: atom_id res chain seq x y z
N MET A 1 16.92 -18.72 -23.36
CA MET A 1 17.77 -18.49 -22.17
C MET A 1 19.16 -19.11 -22.27
N LYS A 2 19.33 -20.42 -22.54
CA LYS A 2 20.67 -21.06 -22.57
C LYS A 2 21.67 -20.43 -23.55
N ILE A 3 21.23 -20.04 -24.75
CA ILE A 3 22.10 -19.41 -25.76
C ILE A 3 22.55 -18.01 -25.33
N ILE A 4 21.69 -17.23 -24.68
CA ILE A 4 22.03 -15.90 -24.17
C ILE A 4 23.10 -16.02 -23.10
N ILE A 5 22.93 -16.95 -22.15
CA ILE A 5 23.90 -17.21 -21.07
C ILE A 5 25.27 -17.62 -21.63
N ILE A 6 25.28 -18.47 -22.67
CA ILE A 6 26.51 -18.90 -23.35
C ILE A 6 27.21 -17.72 -24.04
N PHE A 7 26.45 -16.85 -24.72
CA PHE A 7 27.00 -15.63 -25.32
C PHE A 7 27.54 -14.65 -24.27
N THR A 8 26.88 -14.51 -23.13
CA THR A 8 27.37 -13.69 -22.02
C THR A 8 28.69 -14.26 -21.48
N PHE A 9 28.80 -15.59 -21.30
CA PHE A 9 30.03 -16.23 -20.83
C PHE A 9 31.19 -16.10 -21.82
N LEU A 10 30.92 -16.19 -23.14
CA LEU A 10 31.92 -15.99 -24.19
C LEU A 10 32.47 -14.55 -24.23
N PHE A 11 31.66 -13.56 -23.86
CA PHE A 11 32.11 -12.16 -23.77
C PHE A 11 33.08 -11.91 -22.61
N PHE A 12 33.03 -12.74 -21.56
CA PHE A 12 33.92 -12.68 -20.40
C PHE A 12 35.16 -13.59 -20.52
N LEU A 13 35.35 -14.27 -21.66
CA LEU A 13 36.62 -14.97 -21.90
C LEU A 13 37.75 -13.95 -21.94
N PRO A 14 38.83 -14.15 -21.16
CA PRO A 14 39.94 -13.21 -21.13
C PRO A 14 40.63 -13.19 -22.49
N GLN A 15 40.33 -12.19 -23.31
CA GLN A 15 41.16 -11.84 -24.46
C GLN A 15 42.53 -11.42 -23.89
N HIS A 16 43.61 -12.01 -24.42
CA HIS A 16 44.98 -11.82 -23.97
C HIS A 16 45.24 -10.45 -23.35
N LEU A 17 45.24 -10.40 -22.01
CA LEU A 17 45.52 -9.21 -21.24
C LEU A 17 47.03 -8.93 -21.36
N ASN A 18 47.41 -8.12 -22.34
CA ASN A 18 48.76 -7.58 -22.39
C ASN A 18 48.99 -6.80 -21.08
N ALA A 19 50.00 -7.21 -20.32
CA ALA A 19 50.39 -6.66 -19.02
C ALA A 19 50.92 -5.20 -19.07
N GLY A 20 50.53 -4.43 -20.09
CA GLY A 20 50.95 -3.05 -20.32
C GLY A 20 50.24 -2.01 -19.46
N SER A 21 49.12 -2.37 -18.79
CA SER A 21 48.32 -1.43 -18.01
C SER A 21 49.10 -0.77 -16.86
N PHE A 22 50.11 -1.44 -16.29
CA PHE A 22 50.98 -0.85 -15.26
C PHE A 22 51.95 0.20 -15.82
N SER A 23 52.50 -0.03 -17.02
CA SER A 23 53.43 0.92 -17.65
C SER A 23 52.69 2.16 -18.15
N GLU A 24 51.41 2.04 -18.49
CA GLU A 24 50.58 3.14 -18.96
C GLU A 24 50.10 4.04 -17.81
N VAL A 25 49.77 3.44 -16.65
CA VAL A 25 49.32 4.18 -15.46
C VAL A 25 50.48 4.82 -14.68
N PHE A 26 51.67 4.21 -14.68
CA PHE A 26 52.82 4.64 -13.87
C PHE A 26 54.04 5.10 -14.69
N GLY A 27 53.92 5.20 -16.01
CA GLY A 27 54.98 5.71 -16.89
C GLY A 27 56.28 4.88 -16.86
N SER A 28 57.41 5.54 -17.06
CA SER A 28 58.74 4.91 -17.12
C SER A 28 59.15 4.23 -15.80
N GLU A 29 58.66 4.71 -14.66
CA GLU A 29 58.90 4.09 -13.34
C GLU A 29 58.11 2.79 -13.16
N GLY A 30 56.90 2.71 -13.71
CA GLY A 30 56.13 1.46 -13.78
C GLY A 30 56.80 0.42 -14.68
N SER A 31 57.39 0.85 -15.79
CA SER A 31 58.06 -0.03 -16.75
C SER A 31 59.33 -0.69 -16.19
N SER A 32 60.15 0.06 -15.44
CA SER A 32 61.35 -0.47 -14.78
C SER A 32 61.02 -1.37 -13.58
N GLY A 33 59.87 -1.14 -12.94
CA GLY A 33 59.32 -2.02 -11.92
C GLY A 33 58.86 -3.39 -12.44
N ILE A 34 58.49 -3.52 -13.72
CA ILE A 34 58.08 -4.79 -14.35
C ILE A 34 59.29 -5.72 -14.55
N GLU A 35 60.48 -5.18 -14.80
CA GLU A 35 61.72 -5.95 -14.93
C GLU A 35 62.18 -6.56 -13.59
N ASN A 36 61.85 -5.94 -12.46
CA ASN A 36 62.15 -6.47 -11.13
C ASN A 36 61.01 -7.38 -10.62
N PRO A 37 61.25 -8.70 -10.43
CA PRO A 37 60.19 -9.66 -10.08
C PRO A 37 59.50 -9.37 -8.74
N LYS A 38 60.18 -8.72 -7.78
CA LYS A 38 59.60 -8.35 -6.47
C LYS A 38 58.71 -7.11 -6.56
N SER A 39 59.12 -6.11 -7.35
CA SER A 39 58.31 -4.92 -7.57
C SER A 39 57.05 -5.27 -8.37
N ARG A 40 57.21 -6.13 -9.38
CA ARG A 40 56.10 -6.68 -10.17
C ARG A 40 55.06 -7.42 -9.33
N SER A 41 55.47 -8.29 -8.40
CA SER A 41 54.52 -9.03 -7.55
C SER A 41 53.77 -8.12 -6.59
N LEU A 42 54.44 -7.12 -6.02
CA LEU A 42 53.82 -6.11 -5.15
C LEU A 42 52.78 -5.27 -5.93
N SER A 43 53.15 -4.83 -7.13
CA SER A 43 52.25 -4.11 -8.04
C SER A 43 50.98 -4.90 -8.30
N TYR A 44 51.09 -6.14 -8.78
CA TYR A 44 49.92 -6.99 -9.03
C TYR A 44 49.08 -7.22 -7.78
N SER A 45 49.69 -7.34 -6.61
CA SER A 45 48.97 -7.49 -5.35
C SER A 45 48.18 -6.23 -5.00
N LEU A 46 48.75 -5.04 -5.20
CA LEU A 46 48.07 -3.76 -4.97
C LEU A 46 46.93 -3.52 -5.96
N GLN A 47 47.14 -3.85 -7.23
CA GLN A 47 46.07 -3.80 -8.23
C GLN A 47 44.94 -4.76 -7.88
N TYR A 48 45.29 -6.01 -7.55
CA TYR A 48 44.30 -7.00 -7.15
C TYR A 48 43.53 -6.55 -5.90
N LEU A 49 44.21 -5.97 -4.91
CA LEU A 49 43.58 -5.41 -3.73
C LEU A 49 42.66 -4.23 -4.07
N GLY A 50 43.09 -3.33 -4.96
CA GLY A 50 42.29 -2.20 -5.43
C GLY A 50 41.03 -2.65 -6.17
N PHE A 51 41.17 -3.59 -7.10
CA PHE A 51 40.04 -4.14 -7.85
C PHE A 51 39.08 -4.93 -6.95
N THR A 52 39.60 -5.79 -6.07
CA THR A 52 38.75 -6.55 -5.14
C THR A 52 38.06 -5.63 -4.13
N GLY A 53 38.73 -4.58 -3.65
CA GLY A 53 38.14 -3.56 -2.79
C GLY A 53 37.03 -2.78 -3.49
N ALA A 54 37.27 -2.31 -4.72
CA ALA A 54 36.28 -1.57 -5.50
C ALA A 54 35.07 -2.43 -5.88
N ILE A 55 35.29 -3.66 -6.35
CA ILE A 55 34.23 -4.62 -6.66
C ILE A 55 33.45 -4.98 -5.38
N GLY A 56 34.14 -5.26 -4.28
CA GLY A 56 33.51 -5.56 -3.00
C GLY A 56 32.65 -4.41 -2.49
N TYR A 57 33.14 -3.17 -2.58
CA TYR A 57 32.39 -1.98 -2.19
C TYR A 57 31.15 -1.77 -3.07
N THR A 58 31.28 -1.88 -4.40
CA THR A 58 30.15 -1.69 -5.33
C THR A 58 29.08 -2.76 -5.14
N ILE A 59 29.47 -4.03 -5.00
CA ILE A 59 28.53 -5.13 -4.70
C ILE A 59 27.85 -4.90 -3.35
N LYS A 60 28.60 -4.49 -2.32
CA LYS A 60 28.03 -4.15 -1.02
C LYS A 60 27.01 -3.02 -1.14
N GLN A 61 27.31 -1.95 -1.87
CA GLN A 61 26.36 -0.86 -2.07
C GLN A 61 25.12 -1.28 -2.87
N LEU A 62 25.26 -2.14 -3.88
CA LEU A 62 24.12 -2.68 -4.63
C LEU A 62 23.22 -3.55 -3.74
N HIS A 63 23.83 -4.40 -2.91
CA HIS A 63 23.13 -5.19 -1.91
C HIS A 63 22.44 -4.29 -0.87
N ASP A 64 23.15 -3.28 -0.35
CA ASP A 64 22.69 -2.34 0.67
C ASP A 64 21.77 -1.23 0.11
N THR A 65 21.58 -1.12 -1.20
CA THR A 65 20.52 -0.27 -1.81
C THR A 65 19.29 -1.06 -2.23
N GLY A 66 19.38 -2.39 -2.28
CA GLY A 66 18.24 -3.27 -2.54
C GLY A 66 18.07 -3.51 -4.02
N PHE A 67 19.13 -3.30 -4.80
CA PHE A 67 19.15 -3.57 -6.23
C PHE A 67 18.73 -5.01 -6.57
N PHE A 68 19.08 -5.98 -5.70
CA PHE A 68 18.74 -7.38 -5.88
C PHE A 68 17.37 -7.79 -5.32
N THR A 69 16.57 -6.84 -4.83
CA THR A 69 15.21 -7.12 -4.33
C THR A 69 14.30 -7.81 -5.36
N PRO A 70 14.34 -7.53 -6.68
CA PRO A 70 13.53 -8.26 -7.66
C PRO A 70 13.89 -9.74 -7.78
N PHE A 71 15.10 -10.12 -7.38
CA PHE A 71 15.58 -11.50 -7.39
C PHE A 71 15.36 -12.22 -6.04
N GLY A 72 14.72 -11.57 -5.07
CA GLY A 72 14.45 -12.12 -3.74
C GLY A 72 15.63 -12.01 -2.76
N PHE A 73 16.72 -11.35 -3.15
CA PHE A 73 17.84 -11.07 -2.25
C PHE A 73 17.64 -9.69 -1.62
N GLU A 74 17.18 -9.69 -0.38
CA GLU A 74 16.97 -8.48 0.39
C GLU A 74 17.75 -8.52 1.71
N PRO A 75 18.54 -7.48 2.03
CA PRO A 75 19.27 -7.45 3.28
C PRO A 75 18.35 -7.40 4.51
N ASP A 76 18.74 -8.15 5.55
CA ASP A 76 17.95 -8.30 6.77
C ASP A 76 17.72 -6.98 7.54
N TYR A 77 18.65 -6.02 7.43
CA TYR A 77 18.46 -4.72 8.08
C TYR A 77 17.34 -3.90 7.42
N ARG A 78 17.06 -4.09 6.12
CA ARG A 78 16.01 -3.36 5.40
C ARG A 78 14.62 -3.79 5.83
N LYS A 79 14.44 -5.10 6.06
CA LYS A 79 13.22 -5.67 6.65
C LYS A 79 12.90 -5.06 8.02
N LYS A 80 13.92 -4.59 8.76
CA LYS A 80 13.77 -3.95 10.07
C LYS A 80 13.54 -2.44 10.01
N LEU A 81 13.92 -1.77 8.92
CA LEU A 81 13.80 -0.30 8.78
C LEU A 81 12.34 0.15 8.65
N SER A 82 11.49 -0.61 7.97
CA SER A 82 10.06 -0.34 7.90
C SER A 82 9.26 -1.64 7.75
N PRO A 83 8.65 -2.14 8.83
CA PRO A 83 7.74 -3.28 8.76
C PRO A 83 6.60 -3.07 7.76
N LEU A 84 6.14 -1.82 7.56
CA LEU A 84 5.07 -1.52 6.62
C LEU A 84 5.50 -1.59 5.14
N ALA A 85 6.76 -1.32 4.83
CA ALA A 85 7.22 -1.37 3.44
C ALA A 85 7.67 -2.80 3.06
N TYR A 86 8.26 -3.53 4.01
CA TYR A 86 9.01 -4.76 3.74
C TYR A 86 8.44 -6.01 4.43
N ASP A 87 7.73 -5.88 5.55
CA ASP A 87 7.07 -7.00 6.24
C ASP A 87 5.60 -7.12 5.78
N LYS A 88 5.42 -7.49 4.51
CA LYS A 88 4.10 -7.73 3.90
C LYS A 88 3.31 -8.84 4.61
N SER A 89 3.98 -9.70 5.38
CA SER A 89 3.33 -10.79 6.13
C SER A 89 2.39 -10.27 7.23
N LYS A 90 2.68 -9.10 7.80
CA LYS A 90 1.87 -8.48 8.86
C LYS A 90 0.77 -7.55 8.37
N ILE A 91 0.89 -7.04 7.14
CA ILE A 91 -0.05 -6.05 6.58
C ILE A 91 -1.29 -6.75 6.01
N PHE A 92 -1.14 -7.95 5.47
CA PHE A 92 -2.19 -8.63 4.72
C PHE A 92 -2.83 -9.81 5.44
N ASN A 93 -2.37 -10.20 6.64
CA ASN A 93 -2.77 -11.48 7.23
C ASN A 93 -3.67 -11.41 8.48
N THR A 94 -4.17 -10.23 8.82
CA THR A 94 -5.27 -10.12 9.79
C THR A 94 -6.00 -8.83 9.49
N GLU A 95 -7.29 -8.94 9.13
CA GLU A 95 -8.19 -7.80 9.24
C GLU A 95 -7.97 -7.19 10.63
N ASN A 96 -7.36 -6.00 10.69
CA ASN A 96 -7.14 -5.33 11.96
C ASN A 96 -8.52 -5.03 12.53
N SER A 97 -8.96 -5.84 13.49
CA SER A 97 -10.31 -5.84 14.03
C SER A 97 -10.71 -4.45 14.53
N ILE A 98 -9.73 -3.69 15.04
CA ILE A 98 -9.89 -2.30 15.46
C ILE A 98 -10.23 -1.41 14.27
N LEU A 99 -9.52 -1.53 13.15
CA LEU A 99 -9.82 -0.74 11.94
C LEU A 99 -11.18 -1.10 11.35
N LYS A 100 -11.56 -2.39 11.37
CA LYS A 100 -12.88 -2.85 10.92
C LYS A 100 -14.01 -2.32 11.82
N MET A 101 -13.81 -2.33 13.14
CA MET A 101 -14.74 -1.76 14.11
C MET A 101 -14.87 -0.24 13.97
N ASN A 102 -13.76 0.46 13.77
CA ASN A 102 -13.76 1.90 13.55
C ASN A 102 -14.47 2.27 12.26
N LYS A 103 -14.19 1.54 11.16
CA LYS A 103 -14.89 1.73 9.87
C LYS A 103 -16.40 1.52 10.04
N SER A 104 -16.81 0.43 10.68
CA SER A 104 -18.24 0.15 10.92
C SER A 104 -18.91 1.23 11.80
N SER A 105 -18.19 1.78 12.78
CA SER A 105 -18.71 2.85 13.63
C SER A 105 -18.90 4.15 12.85
N VAL A 106 -17.96 4.49 11.97
CA VAL A 106 -18.06 5.68 11.10
C VAL A 106 -19.20 5.53 10.08
N GLU A 107 -19.36 4.35 9.47
CA GLU A 107 -20.46 4.09 8.53
C GLU A 107 -21.83 4.27 9.22
N LYS A 108 -22.01 3.73 10.43
CA LYS A 108 -23.25 3.94 11.20
C LYS A 108 -23.54 5.41 11.49
N ILE A 109 -22.51 6.19 11.80
CA ILE A 109 -22.67 7.63 12.06
C ILE A 109 -23.10 8.36 10.78
N ASN A 110 -22.50 8.02 9.64
CA ASN A 110 -22.87 8.59 8.35
C ASN A 110 -24.31 8.23 7.96
N ASP A 111 -24.71 6.98 8.14
CA ASP A 111 -26.09 6.53 7.86
C ASP A 111 -27.11 7.33 8.69
N ILE A 112 -26.81 7.61 9.97
CA ILE A 112 -27.67 8.42 10.84
C ILE A 112 -27.73 9.87 10.35
N ILE A 113 -26.60 10.44 9.91
CA ILE A 113 -26.53 11.80 9.39
C ILE A 113 -27.34 11.93 8.10
N ASP A 114 -27.20 10.97 7.18
CA ASP A 114 -27.94 10.94 5.91
C ASP A 114 -29.44 10.76 6.15
N PHE A 115 -29.82 9.86 7.07
CA PHE A 115 -31.22 9.68 7.47
C PHE A 115 -31.80 10.96 8.07
N ARG A 116 -31.08 11.63 8.97
CA ARG A 116 -31.51 12.91 9.55
C ARG A 116 -31.62 13.99 8.48
N GLY A 117 -30.68 14.05 7.54
CA GLY A 117 -30.74 14.94 6.38
C GLY A 117 -31.99 14.69 5.53
N SER A 118 -32.35 13.43 5.31
CA SER A 118 -33.55 13.06 4.55
C SER A 118 -34.85 13.46 5.26
N ILE A 119 -34.94 13.30 6.59
CA ILE A 119 -36.10 13.74 7.38
C ILE A 119 -36.25 15.26 7.34
N LEU A 120 -35.14 16.00 7.51
CA LEU A 120 -35.17 17.46 7.48
C LEU A 120 -35.51 18.01 6.09
N LYS A 121 -35.05 17.34 5.03
CA LYS A 121 -35.36 17.69 3.64
C LYS A 121 -36.80 17.38 3.27
N ASN A 122 -37.36 16.30 3.82
CA ASN A 122 -38.76 15.88 3.65
C ASN A 122 -39.64 16.39 4.80
N GLY A 123 -39.34 17.57 5.36
CA GLY A 123 -39.96 18.11 6.59
C GLY A 123 -41.46 17.85 6.66
N ILE A 124 -41.97 17.54 7.86
CA ILE A 124 -43.35 17.08 8.15
C ILE A 124 -44.32 17.77 7.19
N ASP A 125 -44.73 17.02 6.17
CA ASP A 125 -45.57 17.56 5.10
C ASP A 125 -46.85 18.07 5.76
N SER A 126 -47.10 19.38 5.65
CA SER A 126 -48.27 20.01 6.26
C SER A 126 -49.56 19.34 5.81
N ASN A 127 -49.56 18.73 4.63
CA ASN A 127 -50.68 17.93 4.11
C ASN A 127 -50.94 16.68 4.95
N ILE A 128 -49.91 16.02 5.49
CA ILE A 128 -50.08 14.85 6.36
C ILE A 128 -50.71 15.25 7.70
N ALA A 129 -50.25 16.36 8.28
CA ALA A 129 -50.84 16.90 9.51
C ALA A 129 -52.30 17.34 9.30
N GLN A 130 -52.59 17.97 8.15
CA GLN A 130 -53.93 18.40 7.78
C GLN A 130 -54.86 17.20 7.52
N ASN A 131 -54.40 16.17 6.80
CA ASN A 131 -55.16 14.94 6.55
C ASN A 131 -55.49 14.18 7.84
N GLN A 132 -54.57 14.13 8.82
CA GLN A 132 -54.85 13.53 10.13
C GLN A 132 -55.92 14.33 10.89
N SER A 133 -55.84 15.66 10.86
CA SER A 133 -56.85 16.54 11.46
C SER A 133 -58.24 16.30 10.87
N GLU A 134 -58.33 16.25 9.53
CA GLU A 134 -59.59 15.99 8.82
C GLU A 134 -60.17 14.60 9.14
N PHE A 135 -59.32 13.58 9.26
CA PHE A 135 -59.75 12.25 9.67
C PHE A 135 -60.39 12.24 11.07
N TYR A 136 -59.76 12.88 12.06
CA TYR A 136 -60.32 12.95 13.42
C TYR A 136 -61.61 13.76 13.48
N LEU A 137 -61.72 14.85 12.71
CA LEU A 137 -62.96 15.61 12.62
C LEU A 137 -64.09 14.76 12.00
N ASN A 138 -63.82 14.05 10.91
CA ASN A 138 -64.81 13.19 10.27
C ASN A 138 -65.26 12.03 11.16
N ASP A 139 -64.35 11.38 11.88
CA ASP A 139 -64.71 10.33 12.85
C ASP A 139 -65.58 10.88 13.98
N SER A 140 -65.26 12.09 14.48
CA SER A 140 -66.06 12.73 15.53
C SER A 140 -67.50 13.05 15.06
N ILE A 141 -67.66 13.50 13.81
CA ILE A 141 -68.95 13.77 13.18
C ILE A 141 -69.73 12.46 12.99
N TYR A 142 -69.08 11.42 12.48
CA TYR A 142 -69.69 10.12 12.28
C TYR A 142 -70.21 9.52 13.59
N ARG A 143 -69.40 9.57 14.66
CA ARG A 143 -69.80 9.12 16.00
C ARG A 143 -70.94 9.93 16.59
N LYS A 144 -70.96 11.25 16.37
CA LYS A 144 -72.07 12.10 16.78
C LYS A 144 -73.36 11.70 16.07
N ASN A 145 -73.33 11.60 14.74
CA ASN A 145 -74.49 11.20 13.94
C ASN A 145 -75.03 9.82 14.33
N SER A 146 -74.13 8.87 14.59
CA SER A 146 -74.50 7.53 15.07
C SER A 146 -75.22 7.59 16.43
N ARG A 147 -74.74 8.44 17.34
CA ARG A 147 -75.35 8.63 18.66
C ARG A 147 -76.72 9.30 18.55
N ASP A 148 -76.84 10.34 17.73
CA ASP A 148 -78.09 11.06 17.50
C ASP A 148 -79.14 10.13 16.84
N PHE A 149 -78.72 9.24 15.94
CA PHE A 149 -79.59 8.21 15.37
C PHE A 149 -80.11 7.23 16.43
N LEU A 150 -79.24 6.72 17.30
CA LEU A 150 -79.62 5.80 18.37
C LEU A 150 -80.58 6.46 19.38
N ILE A 151 -80.31 7.71 19.75
CA ILE A 151 -81.17 8.52 20.62
C ILE A 151 -82.55 8.69 19.97
N ASN A 152 -82.60 9.14 18.71
CA ASN A 152 -83.85 9.34 17.98
C ASN A 152 -84.65 8.04 17.82
N ARG A 153 -83.99 6.90 17.65
CA ARG A 153 -84.66 5.60 17.61
C ARG A 153 -85.31 5.28 18.96
N TYR A 154 -84.56 5.45 20.05
CA TYR A 154 -85.05 5.16 21.39
C TYR A 154 -86.28 6.02 21.77
N PHE A 155 -86.29 7.29 21.40
CA PHE A 155 -87.39 8.22 21.69
C PHE A 155 -88.54 8.20 20.66
N LYS A 156 -88.43 7.45 19.55
CA LYS A 156 -89.52 7.27 18.56
C LYS A 156 -90.29 5.96 18.74
N ASP A 157 -89.73 5.02 19.50
CA ASP A 157 -90.35 3.73 19.81
C ASP A 157 -91.15 3.77 21.16
N GLU A 158 -91.33 4.96 21.75
CA GLU A 158 -92.36 5.29 22.78
C GLU A 158 -93.57 6.00 22.13
#